data_AF-A0A9D1WK82-F1
#
_entry.id   AF-A0A9D1WK82-F1
#
_cell.length_a   1.000
_cell.length_b   1.000
_cell.length_c   1.000
_cell.angle_alpha   90.00
_cell.angle_beta   90.00
_cell.angle_gamma   90.00
#
_symmetry.space_group_name_H-M   'P 1'
#
loop_
_entity.id
_entity.type
_entity.pdbx_description
1 polymer ?
#
loop_
_entity_poly.entity_id
_entity_poly.type
_entity_poly.pdbx_seq_one_letter_code
_entity_poly.pdbx_strand_id
1 'polypeptide(L)'
;MKKRMIALTMAVLFGLSATACGGGSSAESDTSSTESTDTAEATEAADATEAADSGDAAAESGTVANSDKPLVWFNRQPSNSSTGELDMAALSFNDDTYYVGFDANQGAELQGTMVKDYIEANIDSIDRNGDGVIGYVLAIGDIGHNDSIARTRGVRKALGTGVEKDGSINSEPIGTNTDGSATAVQDGTLEIDGQTYTVRELASQEMKNSAGATWDAATAGNAIGTWSSSFGDQIDVVVSNNDGMGMSMFNAWSKDNNVPTFGYDANNDAVAAIAEGYGGT
;
A
#
# COMPACT_ATOMS: atom_id res chain seq x y z
N MET A 1 3.43 51.80 32.91
CA MET A 1 2.10 51.82 33.59
C MET A 1 1.02 52.11 32.55
N LYS A 2 -0.21 51.55 32.70
CA LYS A 2 -1.46 51.86 31.91
C LYS A 2 -1.39 51.43 30.41
N LYS A 3 -2.31 50.58 29.88
CA LYS A 3 -3.77 50.74 29.54
C LYS A 3 -3.97 51.70 28.34
N ARG A 4 -4.84 51.51 27.32
CA ARG A 4 -6.09 50.73 27.02
C ARG A 4 -6.23 50.61 25.46
N MET A 5 -7.14 49.90 24.74
CA MET A 5 -7.99 48.69 24.90
C MET A 5 -8.81 48.40 23.59
N ILE A 6 -9.39 47.17 23.44
CA ILE A 6 -10.59 46.80 22.63
C ILE A 6 -10.52 46.78 21.08
N ALA A 7 -10.89 45.63 20.49
CA ALA A 7 -11.82 45.42 19.36
C ALA A 7 -11.88 43.90 18.99
N LEU A 8 -12.92 43.31 18.41
CA LEU A 8 -14.38 43.50 18.53
C LEU A 8 -15.05 42.18 18.08
N THR A 9 -16.01 41.63 18.83
CA THR A 9 -16.70 40.37 18.47
C THR A 9 -17.85 40.62 17.50
N MET A 10 -18.00 39.79 16.46
CA MET A 10 -19.25 39.68 15.70
C MET A 10 -19.45 38.24 15.22
N ALA A 11 -20.54 37.61 15.68
CA ALA A 11 -21.01 36.33 15.19
C ALA A 11 -22.23 36.54 14.28
N VAL A 12 -22.38 35.72 13.25
CA VAL A 12 -23.52 35.78 12.32
C VAL A 12 -24.33 34.50 12.43
N LEU A 13 -25.57 34.63 12.90
CA LEU A 13 -26.61 33.61 12.81
C LEU A 13 -27.46 33.89 11.57
N PHE A 14 -27.79 32.86 10.79
CA PHE A 14 -28.91 32.87 9.86
C PHE A 14 -29.83 31.68 10.17
N GLY A 15 -31.12 31.96 10.31
CA GLY A 15 -32.14 30.98 10.72
C GLY A 15 -33.02 30.50 9.56
N LEU A 16 -33.74 29.40 9.79
CA LEU A 16 -34.65 28.79 8.82
C LEU A 16 -36.00 29.55 8.74
N SER A 17 -36.57 29.62 7.54
CA SER A 17 -38.02 29.73 7.24
C SER A 17 -38.22 29.72 5.70
N ALA A 18 -39.31 29.26 5.10
CA ALA A 18 -40.53 28.62 5.63
C ALA A 18 -41.09 27.55 4.66
N THR A 19 -42.01 26.72 5.14
CA THR A 19 -42.79 25.72 4.38
C THR A 19 -44.17 26.27 4.01
N ALA A 20 -44.71 25.99 2.80
CA ALA A 20 -46.15 25.76 2.55
C ALA A 20 -46.51 25.41 1.08
N CYS A 21 -47.30 24.33 0.90
CA CYS A 21 -48.37 24.05 -0.09
C CYS A 21 -48.23 24.40 -1.61
N GLY A 22 -48.77 23.61 -2.54
CA GLY A 22 -49.39 22.27 -2.43
C GLY A 22 -50.44 21.93 -3.50
N GLY A 23 -50.44 20.69 -4.02
CA GLY A 23 -51.50 20.05 -4.82
C GLY A 23 -51.60 20.44 -6.31
N GLY A 24 -51.91 19.55 -7.26
CA GLY A 24 -52.05 18.08 -7.17
C GLY A 24 -52.78 17.46 -8.39
N SER A 25 -52.40 16.25 -8.81
CA SER A 25 -53.19 15.36 -9.69
C SER A 25 -52.65 13.92 -9.61
N SER A 26 -53.42 12.92 -10.04
CA SER A 26 -53.25 11.50 -9.63
C SER A 26 -52.97 10.52 -10.77
N ALA A 27 -52.05 9.56 -10.53
CA ALA A 27 -52.02 8.20 -11.10
C ALA A 27 -51.06 7.32 -10.28
N GLU A 28 -51.25 5.99 -10.29
CA GLU A 28 -50.62 5.04 -9.34
C GLU A 28 -49.49 4.19 -9.95
N SER A 29 -48.41 3.97 -9.19
CA SER A 29 -47.67 2.71 -8.96
C SER A 29 -46.42 3.04 -8.11
N ASP A 30 -46.33 2.71 -6.82
CA ASP A 30 -46.06 1.38 -6.21
C ASP A 30 -44.73 0.73 -6.71
N THR A 31 -43.77 0.34 -5.85
CA THR A 31 -43.76 0.17 -4.38
C THR A 31 -42.48 0.70 -3.71
N SER A 32 -42.54 0.96 -2.40
CA SER A 32 -41.53 1.62 -1.55
C SER A 32 -40.17 0.92 -1.44
N SER A 33 -39.16 1.72 -1.10
CA SER A 33 -37.87 1.34 -0.52
C SER A 33 -37.89 1.41 1.03
N THR A 34 -36.69 1.26 1.61
CA THR A 34 -36.22 1.87 2.88
C THR A 34 -36.17 0.99 4.14
N GLU A 35 -35.17 1.31 4.96
CA GLU A 35 -34.66 0.64 6.15
C GLU A 35 -35.49 0.83 7.43
N SER A 36 -35.17 -0.01 8.43
CA SER A 36 -35.01 0.29 9.86
C SER A 36 -35.94 1.28 10.58
N THR A 37 -36.54 0.81 11.68
CA THR A 37 -36.76 1.66 12.86
C THR A 37 -36.70 0.81 14.14
N ASP A 38 -35.90 1.24 15.12
CA ASP A 38 -35.94 0.70 16.48
C ASP A 38 -37.25 1.08 17.20
N THR A 39 -37.80 0.16 17.99
CA THR A 39 -38.53 0.49 19.22
C THR A 39 -38.49 -0.74 20.13
N ALA A 40 -38.00 -0.57 21.36
CA ALA A 40 -38.05 -1.60 22.38
C ALA A 40 -39.20 -1.34 23.36
N GLU A 41 -40.01 -2.36 23.64
CA GLU A 41 -40.89 -2.38 24.81
C GLU A 41 -41.01 -3.82 25.31
N ALA A 42 -41.09 -4.02 26.63
CA ALA A 42 -40.97 -5.33 27.28
C ALA A 42 -42.21 -5.67 28.10
N THR A 43 -42.68 -6.92 27.98
CA THR A 43 -43.77 -7.46 28.82
C THR A 43 -43.52 -8.93 29.11
N GLU A 44 -43.44 -9.31 30.39
CA GLU A 44 -43.42 -10.71 30.80
C GLU A 44 -44.83 -11.32 30.79
N ALA A 45 -44.93 -12.60 30.44
CA ALA A 45 -46.10 -13.44 30.73
C ALA A 45 -45.64 -14.87 31.03
N ALA A 46 -46.20 -15.47 32.08
CA ALA A 46 -45.60 -16.62 32.76
C ALA A 46 -45.79 -17.99 32.06
N ASP A 47 -44.78 -18.84 32.29
CA ASP A 47 -44.84 -20.27 32.66
C ASP A 47 -46.16 -21.04 32.50
N ALA A 48 -46.10 -22.19 31.82
CA ALA A 48 -46.32 -23.52 32.42
C ALA A 48 -46.54 -24.63 31.37
N THR A 49 -45.68 -25.65 31.33
CA THR A 49 -46.04 -27.10 31.41
C THR A 49 -44.80 -28.00 31.22
N GLU A 50 -44.74 -29.10 31.98
CA GLU A 50 -43.60 -30.03 31.97
C GLU A 50 -43.73 -31.19 30.96
N ALA A 51 -42.56 -31.62 30.47
CA ALA A 51 -42.14 -32.99 30.18
C ALA A 51 -43.10 -33.97 29.45
N ALA A 52 -42.65 -34.37 28.26
CA ALA A 52 -42.77 -35.76 27.79
C ALA A 52 -41.41 -36.19 27.21
N ASP A 53 -40.70 -37.08 27.92
CA ASP A 53 -39.49 -37.72 27.41
C ASP A 53 -39.86 -38.88 26.48
N SER A 54 -39.30 -38.86 25.27
CA SER A 54 -39.19 -40.02 24.39
C SER A 54 -37.98 -39.84 23.49
N GLY A 55 -36.80 -40.26 23.98
CA GLY A 55 -35.54 -40.07 23.27
C GLY A 55 -35.53 -40.61 21.83
N ASP A 56 -35.39 -39.69 20.88
CA ASP A 56 -34.80 -39.95 19.57
C ASP A 56 -33.32 -39.52 19.61
N ALA A 57 -32.48 -40.14 18.78
CA ALA A 57 -31.04 -39.87 18.74
C ALA A 57 -30.75 -38.58 17.96
N ALA A 58 -31.11 -37.45 18.56
CA ALA A 58 -30.81 -36.12 18.02
C ALA A 58 -29.30 -36.00 17.77
N ALA A 59 -28.92 -35.94 16.49
CA ALA A 59 -27.59 -35.49 16.13
C ALA A 59 -27.45 -34.04 16.63
N GLU A 60 -26.48 -33.78 17.51
CA GLU A 60 -26.18 -32.42 17.94
C GLU A 60 -25.70 -31.61 16.74
N SER A 61 -26.65 -30.91 16.10
CA SER A 61 -26.38 -29.75 15.25
C SER A 61 -25.95 -28.57 16.14
N GLY A 62 -24.93 -28.80 16.98
CA GLY A 62 -24.39 -27.83 17.91
C GLY A 62 -23.91 -26.62 17.14
N THR A 63 -24.58 -25.49 17.36
CA THR A 63 -24.24 -24.23 16.69
C THR A 63 -22.94 -23.68 17.29
N VAL A 64 -21.81 -24.12 16.73
CA VAL A 64 -20.47 -23.61 17.07
C VAL A 64 -20.52 -22.08 17.02
N ALA A 65 -20.15 -21.42 18.12
CA ALA A 65 -20.20 -19.97 18.19
C ALA A 65 -19.17 -19.36 17.23
N ASN A 66 -19.39 -18.12 16.78
CA ASN A 66 -18.45 -17.48 15.84
C ASN A 66 -17.07 -17.21 16.47
N SER A 67 -16.97 -17.18 17.79
CA SER A 67 -15.72 -17.16 18.55
C SER A 67 -14.92 -18.47 18.48
N ASP A 68 -15.57 -19.60 18.18
CA ASP A 68 -15.00 -20.95 18.34
C ASP A 68 -14.72 -21.60 16.97
N LYS A 69 -14.82 -20.82 15.88
CA LYS A 69 -14.55 -21.25 14.51
C LYS A 69 -13.12 -20.89 14.13
N PRO A 70 -12.37 -21.78 13.45
CA PRO A 70 -11.06 -21.44 12.92
C PRO A 70 -11.08 -20.20 12.04
N LEU A 71 -10.12 -19.31 12.24
CA LEU A 71 -9.97 -18.04 11.53
C LEU A 71 -8.64 -18.05 10.78
N VAL A 72 -8.68 -17.85 9.46
CA VAL A 72 -7.46 -17.76 8.64
C VAL A 72 -7.37 -16.38 8.00
N TRP A 73 -6.52 -15.54 8.56
CA TRP A 73 -6.03 -14.34 7.87
C TRP A 73 -5.16 -14.77 6.70
N PHE A 74 -5.26 -14.10 5.55
CA PHE A 74 -4.52 -14.50 4.35
C PHE A 74 -3.99 -13.28 3.58
N ASN A 75 -2.89 -13.49 2.86
CA ASN A 75 -2.16 -12.48 2.08
C ASN A 75 -1.60 -11.35 2.96
N ARG A 76 -2.44 -10.42 3.42
CA ARG A 76 -2.05 -9.30 4.28
C ARG A 76 -2.03 -9.74 5.75
N GLN A 77 -0.91 -9.54 6.43
CA GLN A 77 -0.82 -9.83 7.87
C GLN A 77 -1.58 -8.76 8.67
N PRO A 78 -2.36 -9.12 9.71
CA PRO A 78 -2.98 -8.12 10.58
C PRO A 78 -1.93 -7.23 11.25
N SER A 79 -1.92 -5.96 10.87
CA SER A 79 -0.98 -4.94 11.36
C SER A 79 -1.60 -3.54 11.37
N ASN A 80 -0.97 -2.65 12.14
CA ASN A 80 -1.26 -1.23 12.13
C ASN A 80 -0.82 -0.60 10.79
N SER A 81 -1.77 -0.04 10.03
CA SER A 81 -1.56 0.55 8.71
C SER A 81 -0.75 1.87 8.68
N SER A 82 -0.12 2.25 9.80
CA SER A 82 0.78 3.40 9.89
C SER A 82 2.13 3.09 10.55
N THR A 83 2.28 1.95 11.24
CA THR A 83 3.54 1.55 11.89
C THR A 83 4.06 0.16 11.48
N GLY A 84 3.22 -0.68 10.85
CA GLY A 84 3.54 -2.08 10.55
C GLY A 84 3.57 -3.00 11.77
N GLU A 85 3.29 -2.49 12.97
CA GLU A 85 3.18 -3.28 14.22
C GLU A 85 2.04 -4.30 14.13
N LEU A 86 2.29 -5.55 14.54
CA LEU A 86 1.30 -6.63 14.41
C LEU A 86 0.10 -6.42 15.32
N ASP A 87 -1.11 -6.59 14.77
CA ASP A 87 -2.33 -6.65 15.57
C ASP A 87 -2.42 -8.02 16.25
N MET A 88 -1.79 -8.11 17.42
CA MET A 88 -1.79 -9.32 18.24
C MET A 88 -3.20 -9.68 18.76
N ALA A 89 -4.17 -8.76 18.80
CA ALA A 89 -5.54 -9.08 19.19
C ALA A 89 -6.30 -9.76 18.03
N ALA A 90 -6.12 -9.28 16.80
CA ALA A 90 -6.63 -9.96 15.60
C ALA A 90 -5.94 -11.32 15.36
N LEU A 91 -4.64 -11.43 15.65
CA LEU A 91 -3.86 -12.67 15.55
C LEU A 91 -4.09 -13.67 16.69
N SER A 92 -4.71 -13.26 17.81
CA SER A 92 -5.08 -14.14 18.94
C SER A 92 -6.57 -14.12 19.25
N PHE A 93 -7.40 -14.01 18.21
CA PHE A 93 -8.86 -14.00 18.35
C PHE A 93 -9.40 -15.28 19.01
N ASN A 94 -8.83 -16.44 18.66
CA ASN A 94 -9.02 -17.72 19.33
C ASN A 94 -7.81 -18.65 19.11
N ASP A 95 -7.81 -19.83 19.74
CA ASP A 95 -6.73 -20.83 19.63
C ASP A 95 -6.56 -21.41 18.21
N ASP A 96 -7.59 -21.31 17.35
CA ASP A 96 -7.57 -21.73 15.95
C ASP A 96 -7.46 -20.53 14.99
N THR A 97 -6.77 -19.46 15.40
CA THR A 97 -6.45 -18.30 14.56
C THR A 97 -5.08 -18.45 13.92
N TYR A 98 -5.03 -18.35 12.59
CA TYR A 98 -3.83 -18.52 11.77
C TYR A 98 -3.64 -17.34 10.80
N TYR A 99 -2.42 -17.11 10.34
CA TYR A 99 -2.10 -16.26 9.20
C TYR A 99 -1.36 -17.07 8.12
N VAL A 100 -1.78 -16.92 6.87
CA VAL A 100 -1.17 -17.56 5.69
C VAL A 100 -0.69 -16.47 4.72
N GLY A 101 0.62 -16.35 4.58
CA GLY A 101 1.30 -15.47 3.64
C GLY A 101 2.51 -16.16 2.99
N PHE A 102 3.50 -15.38 2.58
CA PHE A 102 4.78 -15.83 2.05
C PHE A 102 5.93 -15.19 2.85
N ASP A 103 7.17 -15.66 2.67
CA ASP A 103 8.32 -14.96 3.26
C ASP A 103 8.65 -13.70 2.43
N ALA A 104 8.09 -12.58 2.88
CA ALA A 104 8.31 -11.28 2.27
C ALA A 104 9.79 -10.84 2.27
N ASN A 105 10.63 -11.35 3.19
CA ASN A 105 12.04 -10.99 3.26
C ASN A 105 12.86 -11.78 2.23
N GLN A 106 12.61 -13.09 2.11
CA GLN A 106 13.18 -13.90 1.03
C GLN A 106 12.78 -13.32 -0.34
N GLY A 107 11.50 -12.98 -0.50
CA GLY A 107 10.98 -12.34 -1.69
C GLY A 107 11.70 -11.04 -2.04
N ALA A 108 11.81 -10.13 -1.06
CA ALA A 108 12.51 -8.87 -1.23
C ALA A 108 14.00 -9.01 -1.54
N GLU A 109 14.67 -10.01 -0.96
CA GLU A 109 16.06 -10.33 -1.27
C GLU A 109 16.23 -10.82 -2.71
N LEU A 110 15.31 -11.64 -3.22
CA LEU A 110 15.28 -12.04 -4.63
C LEU A 110 15.01 -10.86 -5.57
N GLN A 111 14.09 -9.95 -5.24
CA GLN A 111 13.85 -8.73 -6.03
C GLN A 111 15.11 -7.84 -6.09
N GLY A 112 15.72 -7.56 -4.94
CA GLY A 112 16.94 -6.76 -4.86
C GLY A 112 18.11 -7.40 -5.62
N THR A 113 18.26 -8.72 -5.53
CA THR A 113 19.27 -9.48 -6.29
C THR A 113 19.00 -9.39 -7.80
N MET A 114 17.76 -9.57 -8.25
CA MET A 114 17.38 -9.46 -9.67
C MET A 114 17.69 -8.07 -10.26
N VAL A 115 17.40 -6.99 -9.53
CA VAL A 115 17.76 -5.62 -9.94
C VAL A 115 19.28 -5.47 -10.04
N LYS A 116 20.02 -5.94 -9.03
CA LYS A 116 21.48 -5.85 -8.97
C LYS A 116 22.15 -6.63 -10.10
N ASP A 117 21.78 -7.91 -10.26
CA ASP A 117 22.35 -8.81 -11.27
C ASP A 117 22.10 -8.27 -12.69
N TYR A 118 20.97 -7.61 -12.94
CA TYR A 118 20.71 -6.94 -14.21
C TYR A 118 21.61 -5.72 -14.43
N ILE A 119 21.87 -4.90 -13.39
CA ILE A 119 22.82 -3.77 -13.48
C ILE A 119 24.22 -4.29 -13.83
N GLU A 120 24.69 -5.33 -13.12
CA GLU A 120 26.01 -5.93 -13.37
C GLU A 120 26.10 -6.55 -14.78
N ALA A 121 25.02 -7.14 -15.29
CA ALA A 121 24.99 -7.78 -16.61
C ALA A 121 24.82 -6.81 -17.81
N ASN A 122 24.43 -5.55 -17.58
CA ASN A 122 24.12 -4.58 -18.66
C ASN A 122 24.92 -3.26 -18.54
N ILE A 123 25.98 -3.24 -17.73
CA ILE A 123 26.69 -2.02 -17.29
C ILE A 123 27.16 -1.12 -18.44
N ASP A 124 27.56 -1.69 -19.58
CA ASP A 124 27.96 -1.01 -20.82
C ASP A 124 26.89 -0.04 -21.39
N SER A 125 25.65 -0.14 -20.93
CA SER A 125 24.49 0.58 -21.49
C SER A 125 23.48 1.08 -20.46
N ILE A 126 23.62 0.69 -19.19
CA ILE A 126 22.65 1.04 -18.15
C ILE A 126 22.93 2.39 -17.49
N ASP A 127 24.19 2.84 -17.44
CA ASP A 127 24.55 4.23 -17.14
C ASP A 127 24.20 5.09 -18.37
N ARG A 128 23.03 5.75 -18.36
CA ARG A 128 22.45 6.38 -19.56
C ARG A 128 23.04 7.76 -19.87
N ASN A 129 23.66 8.41 -18.90
CA ASN A 129 24.24 9.75 -19.05
C ASN A 129 25.80 9.74 -19.05
N GLY A 130 26.43 8.66 -18.57
CA GLY A 130 27.87 8.46 -18.50
C GLY A 130 28.54 9.14 -17.29
N ASP A 131 27.83 9.41 -16.21
CA ASP A 131 28.36 10.10 -15.02
C ASP A 131 28.92 9.17 -13.92
N GLY A 132 28.70 7.86 -14.04
CA GLY A 132 29.18 6.85 -13.08
C GLY A 132 28.28 6.65 -11.84
N VAL A 133 27.07 7.24 -11.84
CA VAL A 133 26.03 7.01 -10.84
C VAL A 133 24.86 6.25 -11.47
N ILE A 134 24.63 5.00 -11.04
CA ILE A 134 23.42 4.26 -11.40
C ILE A 134 22.25 4.81 -10.57
N GLY A 135 21.45 5.68 -11.18
CA GLY A 135 20.32 6.33 -10.54
C GLY A 135 19.03 5.51 -10.67
N TYR A 136 18.39 5.19 -9.55
CA TYR A 136 17.09 4.50 -9.54
C TYR A 136 16.00 5.30 -8.84
N VAL A 137 14.75 5.06 -9.27
CA VAL A 137 13.54 5.57 -8.61
C VAL A 137 12.67 4.41 -8.13
N LEU A 138 12.06 4.55 -6.95
CA LEU A 138 11.34 3.46 -6.27
C LEU A 138 9.87 3.83 -5.98
N ALA A 139 8.93 3.11 -6.60
CA ALA A 139 7.52 3.16 -6.26
C ALA A 139 7.23 2.29 -5.03
N ILE A 140 6.94 2.93 -3.89
CA ILE A 140 6.65 2.26 -2.62
C ILE A 140 5.15 2.02 -2.51
N GLY A 141 4.77 0.83 -2.01
CA GLY A 141 3.39 0.48 -1.73
C GLY A 141 2.86 1.15 -0.46
N ASP A 142 1.81 0.58 0.13
CA ASP A 142 1.32 0.93 1.47
C ASP A 142 2.46 0.89 2.52
N ILE A 143 2.82 2.04 3.10
CA ILE A 143 3.96 2.15 4.02
C ILE A 143 3.75 1.42 5.36
N GLY A 144 2.51 1.07 5.72
CA GLY A 144 2.19 0.25 6.89
C GLY A 144 2.17 -1.26 6.60
N HIS A 145 2.36 -1.68 5.34
CA HIS A 145 2.28 -3.09 4.96
C HIS A 145 3.65 -3.79 5.04
N ASN A 146 3.67 -4.97 5.66
CA ASN A 146 4.86 -5.80 5.83
C ASN A 146 5.58 -6.07 4.49
N ASP A 147 4.86 -6.39 3.41
CA ASP A 147 5.45 -6.63 2.09
C ASP A 147 6.10 -5.37 1.49
N SER A 148 5.48 -4.20 1.66
CA SER A 148 6.00 -2.92 1.14
C SER A 148 7.31 -2.55 1.84
N ILE A 149 7.32 -2.68 3.16
CA ILE A 149 8.48 -2.51 4.03
C ILE A 149 9.58 -3.50 3.64
N ALA A 150 9.25 -4.78 3.46
CA ALA A 150 10.21 -5.82 3.10
C ALA A 150 10.81 -5.57 1.70
N ARG A 151 9.98 -5.45 0.66
CA ARG A 151 10.39 -5.23 -0.75
C ARG A 151 11.31 -3.99 -0.86
N THR A 152 10.92 -2.88 -0.23
CA THR A 152 11.75 -1.66 -0.13
C THR A 152 13.09 -1.90 0.56
N ARG A 153 13.12 -2.63 1.69
CA ARG A 153 14.36 -2.99 2.40
C ARG A 153 15.26 -3.91 1.58
N GLY A 154 14.71 -4.87 0.84
CA GLY A 154 15.47 -5.81 0.01
C GLY A 154 16.21 -5.11 -1.14
N VAL A 155 15.52 -4.22 -1.85
CA VAL A 155 16.12 -3.37 -2.90
C VAL A 155 17.24 -2.49 -2.32
N ARG A 156 16.96 -1.75 -1.24
CA ARG A 156 17.96 -0.89 -0.56
C ARG A 156 19.14 -1.67 0.01
N LYS A 157 18.93 -2.92 0.46
CA LYS A 157 19.98 -3.83 0.92
C LYS A 157 20.89 -4.28 -0.23
N ALA A 158 20.31 -4.77 -1.32
CA ALA A 158 21.06 -5.32 -2.44
C ALA A 158 21.86 -4.27 -3.21
N LEU A 159 21.35 -3.03 -3.28
CA LEU A 159 22.00 -1.89 -3.92
C LEU A 159 22.91 -1.08 -2.97
N GLY A 160 23.00 -1.46 -1.69
CA GLY A 160 23.86 -0.80 -0.69
C GLY A 160 23.38 0.59 -0.21
N THR A 161 22.22 1.06 -0.68
CA THR A 161 21.64 2.38 -0.36
C THR A 161 20.89 2.43 0.98
N GLY A 162 20.69 1.29 1.64
CA GLY A 162 19.97 1.20 2.91
C GLY A 162 20.76 1.74 4.12
N VAL A 163 20.17 2.68 4.85
CA VAL A 163 20.65 3.14 6.16
C VAL A 163 19.90 2.42 7.28
N GLU A 164 20.61 1.99 8.33
CA GLU A 164 19.97 1.38 9.50
C GLU A 164 19.25 2.41 10.39
N LYS A 165 18.02 2.07 10.76
CA LYS A 165 17.14 2.80 11.69
C LYS A 165 16.44 1.79 12.60
N ASP A 166 16.54 1.98 13.90
CA ASP A 166 15.86 1.16 14.93
C ASP A 166 16.07 -0.37 14.78
N GLY A 167 17.25 -0.78 14.29
CA GLY A 167 17.63 -2.19 14.13
C GLY A 167 17.16 -2.85 12.82
N SER A 168 16.81 -2.07 11.79
CA SER A 168 16.51 -2.54 10.44
C SER A 168 16.87 -1.49 9.40
N ILE A 169 16.94 -1.83 8.12
CA ILE A 169 17.06 -0.82 7.06
C ILE A 169 15.82 0.07 7.05
N ASN A 170 16.00 1.39 6.92
CA ASN A 170 14.90 2.34 6.83
C ASN A 170 14.09 2.09 5.55
N SER A 171 12.77 2.03 5.67
CA SER A 171 11.80 1.83 4.57
C SER A 171 10.97 3.09 4.26
N GLU A 172 11.28 4.22 4.88
CA GLU A 172 10.59 5.49 4.64
C GLU A 172 10.81 5.99 3.18
N PRO A 173 9.76 6.52 2.50
CA PRO A 173 9.92 7.19 1.21
C PRO A 173 10.70 8.50 1.38
N ILE A 174 11.63 8.77 0.46
CA ILE A 174 12.57 9.90 0.59
C ILE A 174 12.10 11.19 -0.11
N GLY A 175 11.04 11.12 -0.92
CA GLY A 175 10.68 12.21 -1.82
C GLY A 175 11.67 12.29 -2.99
N THR A 176 12.35 13.41 -3.15
CA THR A 176 13.35 13.69 -4.19
C THR A 176 14.73 13.91 -3.56
N ASN A 177 15.75 13.26 -4.08
CA ASN A 177 17.11 13.18 -3.53
C ASN A 177 18.17 13.49 -4.61
N THR A 178 18.08 14.67 -5.23
CA THR A 178 18.97 15.12 -6.33
C THR A 178 20.45 15.19 -5.96
N ASP A 179 20.78 15.35 -4.68
CA ASP A 179 22.13 15.64 -4.18
C ASP A 179 22.67 14.58 -3.20
N GLY A 180 21.94 13.46 -3.01
CA GLY A 180 22.31 12.41 -2.05
C GLY A 180 22.10 12.79 -0.58
N SER A 181 21.44 13.91 -0.26
CA SER A 181 21.28 14.41 1.12
C SER A 181 20.17 13.74 1.94
N ALA A 182 19.34 12.87 1.35
CA ALA A 182 18.21 12.24 2.02
C ALA A 182 18.64 11.23 3.12
N THR A 183 18.47 11.60 4.39
CA THR A 183 18.96 10.86 5.57
C THR A 183 18.33 9.48 5.83
N ALA A 184 17.34 9.06 5.04
CA ALA A 184 16.74 7.72 5.10
C ALA A 184 17.46 6.68 4.22
N VAL A 185 18.37 7.14 3.35
CA VAL A 185 19.20 6.33 2.45
C VAL A 185 20.64 6.86 2.45
N GLN A 186 21.51 6.17 1.74
CA GLN A 186 22.86 6.61 1.41
C GLN A 186 23.15 6.29 -0.06
N ASP A 187 24.24 6.82 -0.61
CA ASP A 187 24.79 6.30 -1.86
C ASP A 187 25.38 4.90 -1.62
N GLY A 188 24.99 3.94 -2.45
CA GLY A 188 25.56 2.60 -2.52
C GLY A 188 26.77 2.53 -3.45
N THR A 189 27.35 1.35 -3.59
CA THR A 189 28.54 1.14 -4.43
C THR A 189 28.53 -0.25 -5.07
N LEU A 190 28.83 -0.31 -6.36
CA LEU A 190 29.09 -1.55 -7.10
C LEU A 190 30.48 -1.49 -7.74
N GLU A 191 31.20 -2.61 -7.75
CA GLU A 191 32.47 -2.75 -8.48
C GLU A 191 32.27 -3.74 -9.62
N ILE A 192 32.32 -3.26 -10.86
CA ILE A 192 31.99 -4.03 -12.06
C ILE A 192 33.14 -3.86 -13.06
N ASP A 193 33.73 -4.97 -13.50
CA ASP A 193 34.92 -5.04 -14.36
C ASP A 193 36.13 -4.16 -13.95
N GLY A 194 36.21 -3.82 -12.66
CA GLY A 194 37.26 -2.98 -12.07
C GLY A 194 36.97 -1.47 -12.10
N GLN A 195 35.79 -1.06 -12.56
CA GLN A 195 35.25 0.29 -12.38
C GLN A 195 34.32 0.31 -11.15
N THR A 196 34.44 1.34 -10.33
CA THR A 196 33.53 1.59 -9.20
C THR A 196 32.39 2.50 -9.67
N TYR A 197 31.14 2.07 -9.47
CA TYR A 197 29.93 2.84 -9.73
C TYR A 197 29.27 3.24 -8.41
N THR A 198 28.75 4.47 -8.36
CA THR A 198 27.85 4.90 -7.28
C THR A 198 26.46 4.35 -7.59
N VAL A 199 25.65 4.00 -6.58
CA VAL A 199 24.23 3.68 -6.79
C VAL A 199 23.38 4.62 -5.94
N ARG A 200 22.41 5.31 -6.54
CA ARG A 200 21.63 6.35 -5.84
C ARG A 200 20.14 6.14 -5.98
N GLU A 201 19.43 6.14 -4.86
CA GLU A 201 17.97 6.35 -4.86
C GLU A 201 17.69 7.82 -5.13
N LEU A 202 17.32 8.16 -6.37
CA LEU A 202 17.02 9.54 -6.79
C LEU A 202 15.67 10.02 -6.27
N ALA A 203 14.69 9.11 -6.17
CA ALA A 203 13.40 9.39 -5.57
C ALA A 203 12.70 8.12 -5.09
N SER A 204 11.88 8.28 -4.04
CA SER A 204 10.89 7.28 -3.68
C SER A 204 9.68 7.91 -3.00
N GLN A 205 8.50 7.35 -3.30
CA GLN A 205 7.22 7.83 -2.80
C GLN A 205 6.28 6.66 -2.57
N GLU A 206 5.48 6.76 -1.51
CA GLU A 206 4.25 5.99 -1.36
C GLU A 206 3.28 6.33 -2.50
N MET A 207 2.84 5.32 -3.25
CA MET A 207 1.83 5.51 -4.30
C MET A 207 0.44 5.46 -3.70
N LYS A 208 0.10 6.53 -2.99
CA LYS A 208 -1.20 6.76 -2.36
C LYS A 208 -1.93 7.93 -3.03
N ASN A 209 -3.15 7.68 -3.49
CA ASN A 209 -3.97 8.70 -4.12
C ASN A 209 -4.64 9.63 -3.08
N SER A 210 -5.28 10.71 -3.55
CA SER A 210 -5.93 11.71 -2.69
C SER A 210 -7.17 11.22 -1.93
N ALA A 211 -7.70 10.03 -2.26
CA ALA A 211 -8.75 9.35 -1.50
C ALA A 211 -8.18 8.39 -0.43
N GLY A 212 -6.85 8.26 -0.34
CA GLY A 212 -6.15 7.43 0.64
C GLY A 212 -5.89 5.98 0.21
N ALA A 213 -6.26 5.58 -1.02
CA ALA A 213 -5.95 4.25 -1.54
C ALA A 213 -4.46 4.14 -1.91
N THR A 214 -3.81 3.11 -1.39
CA THR A 214 -2.38 2.77 -1.59
C THR A 214 -2.21 1.79 -2.76
N TRP A 215 -0.96 1.58 -3.20
CA TRP A 215 -0.61 0.77 -4.39
C TRP A 215 -1.23 1.31 -5.69
N ASP A 216 -1.49 2.62 -5.74
CA ASP A 216 -2.27 3.24 -6.81
C ASP A 216 -1.46 3.38 -8.10
N ALA A 217 -1.79 2.55 -9.08
CA ALA A 217 -1.10 2.49 -10.37
C ALA A 217 -1.13 3.83 -11.13
N ALA A 218 -2.22 4.61 -11.04
CA ALA A 218 -2.30 5.92 -11.69
C ALA A 218 -1.33 6.92 -11.03
N THR A 219 -1.18 6.87 -9.71
CA THR A 219 -0.22 7.68 -8.95
C THR A 219 1.21 7.31 -9.33
N ALA A 220 1.52 6.02 -9.52
CA ALA A 220 2.82 5.56 -10.02
C ALA A 220 3.14 6.08 -11.43
N GLY A 221 2.19 6.00 -12.37
CA GLY A 221 2.35 6.53 -13.73
C GLY A 221 2.55 8.05 -13.77
N ASN A 222 1.87 8.80 -12.90
CA ASN A 222 2.09 10.24 -12.74
C ASN A 222 3.43 10.57 -12.06
N ALA A 223 3.88 9.73 -11.11
CA ALA A 223 5.15 9.89 -10.43
C ALA A 223 6.33 9.74 -11.41
N ILE A 224 6.36 8.70 -12.26
CA ILE A 224 7.47 8.55 -13.22
C ILE A 224 7.52 9.70 -14.22
N GLY A 225 6.39 10.25 -14.68
CA GLY A 225 6.37 11.44 -15.54
C GLY A 225 6.91 12.70 -14.85
N THR A 226 6.71 12.81 -13.54
CA THR A 226 7.25 13.91 -12.72
C THR A 226 8.75 13.74 -12.47
N TRP A 227 9.18 12.51 -12.19
CA TRP A 227 10.58 12.14 -11.96
C TRP A 227 11.40 12.25 -13.25
N SER A 228 10.94 11.73 -14.38
CA SER A 228 11.66 11.88 -15.66
C SER A 228 11.73 13.33 -16.14
N SER A 229 10.73 14.16 -15.83
CA SER A 229 10.80 15.61 -16.04
C SER A 229 11.83 16.33 -15.14
N SER A 230 12.28 15.70 -14.06
CA SER A 230 13.20 16.26 -13.05
C SER A 230 14.63 15.73 -13.15
N PHE A 231 14.78 14.45 -13.48
CA PHE A 231 16.05 13.72 -13.52
C PHE A 231 16.49 13.35 -14.94
N GLY A 232 15.54 13.11 -15.87
CA GLY A 232 15.81 12.87 -17.29
C GLY A 232 16.58 11.58 -17.58
N ASP A 233 17.85 11.74 -17.96
CA ASP A 233 18.78 10.66 -18.30
C ASP A 233 19.35 9.96 -17.05
N GLN A 234 19.47 10.66 -15.91
CA GLN A 234 19.89 10.08 -14.61
C GLN A 234 19.02 8.92 -14.10
N ILE A 235 17.83 8.65 -14.67
CA ILE A 235 17.04 7.47 -14.30
C ILE A 235 17.47 6.28 -15.16
N ASP A 236 18.31 5.45 -14.59
CA ASP A 236 18.85 4.22 -15.20
C ASP A 236 17.99 3.01 -14.91
N VAL A 237 17.30 3.00 -13.76
CA VAL A 237 16.43 1.91 -13.33
C VAL A 237 15.14 2.43 -12.69
N VAL A 238 14.00 1.80 -13.01
CA VAL A 238 12.76 1.96 -12.24
C VAL A 238 12.53 0.69 -11.42
N VAL A 239 12.31 0.84 -10.12
CA VAL A 239 11.93 -0.27 -9.24
C VAL A 239 10.56 0.00 -8.64
N SER A 240 9.76 -1.04 -8.45
CA SER A 240 8.44 -0.95 -7.88
C SER A 240 8.22 -2.04 -6.84
N ASN A 241 7.54 -1.73 -5.73
CA ASN A 241 7.11 -2.78 -4.81
C ASN A 241 6.07 -3.72 -5.43
N ASN A 242 5.42 -3.41 -6.55
CA ASN A 242 4.65 -4.41 -7.32
C ASN A 242 4.48 -4.11 -8.82
N ASP A 243 4.01 -5.10 -9.55
CA ASP A 243 3.71 -5.03 -10.98
C ASP A 243 2.66 -3.98 -11.32
N GLY A 244 1.58 -3.86 -10.55
CA GLY A 244 0.49 -2.91 -10.87
C GLY A 244 0.98 -1.46 -10.98
N MET A 245 1.88 -1.06 -10.08
CA MET A 245 2.57 0.22 -10.14
C MET A 245 3.68 0.22 -11.21
N GLY A 246 4.49 -0.84 -11.29
CA GLY A 246 5.64 -0.92 -12.20
C GLY A 246 5.24 -0.94 -13.67
N MET A 247 4.23 -1.71 -14.05
CA MET A 247 3.65 -1.74 -15.40
C MET A 247 3.02 -0.41 -15.78
N SER A 248 2.43 0.32 -14.83
CA SER A 248 1.96 1.68 -15.08
C SER A 248 3.13 2.61 -15.43
N MET A 249 4.23 2.57 -14.67
CA MET A 249 5.42 3.37 -14.93
C MET A 249 6.12 3.00 -16.25
N PHE A 250 6.22 1.69 -16.52
CA PHE A 250 6.80 1.15 -17.76
C PHE A 250 6.03 1.62 -19.00
N ASN A 251 4.69 1.48 -18.99
CA ASN A 251 3.84 1.92 -20.10
C ASN A 251 3.72 3.46 -20.20
N ALA A 252 3.89 4.20 -19.11
CA ALA A 252 3.83 5.66 -19.11
C ALA A 252 5.14 6.33 -19.56
N TRP A 253 6.29 5.67 -19.37
CA TRP A 253 7.59 6.27 -19.69
C TRP A 253 8.70 5.26 -20.02
N SER A 254 8.96 4.27 -19.14
CA SER A 254 10.23 3.53 -19.19
C SER A 254 10.44 2.75 -20.50
N LYS A 255 9.38 2.15 -21.06
CA LYS A 255 9.40 1.38 -22.31
C LYS A 255 9.90 2.21 -23.50
N ASP A 256 9.32 3.39 -23.69
CA ASP A 256 9.65 4.31 -24.79
C ASP A 256 11.02 5.00 -24.60
N ASN A 257 11.62 4.88 -23.41
CA ASN A 257 12.90 5.48 -23.04
C ASN A 257 14.01 4.42 -22.81
N ASN A 258 13.71 3.15 -23.09
CA ASN A 258 14.55 1.96 -22.89
C ASN A 258 15.12 1.81 -21.46
N VAL A 259 14.36 2.23 -20.45
CA VAL A 259 14.71 2.05 -19.04
C VAL A 259 14.09 0.76 -18.50
N PRO A 260 14.87 -0.15 -17.89
CA PRO A 260 14.34 -1.35 -17.25
C PRO A 260 13.46 -0.98 -16.04
N THR A 261 12.22 -1.52 -16.02
CA THR A 261 11.35 -1.47 -14.84
C THR A 261 11.28 -2.84 -14.19
N PHE A 262 11.51 -2.92 -12.88
CA PHE A 262 11.35 -4.13 -12.07
C PHE A 262 10.07 -4.06 -11.24
N GLY A 263 9.20 -5.03 -11.45
CA GLY A 263 7.98 -5.26 -10.70
C GLY A 263 8.18 -6.26 -9.57
N TYR A 264 7.05 -6.82 -9.13
CA TYR A 264 6.92 -7.90 -8.17
C TYR A 264 5.46 -8.35 -8.21
N ASP A 265 5.20 -9.67 -8.24
CA ASP A 265 3.93 -10.41 -8.04
C ASP A 265 3.72 -11.45 -9.17
N ALA A 266 4.52 -11.40 -10.24
CA ALA A 266 4.46 -12.26 -11.42
C ALA A 266 3.11 -12.25 -12.17
N ASN A 267 2.48 -11.08 -12.29
CA ASN A 267 1.27 -10.89 -13.07
C ASN A 267 1.50 -11.16 -14.57
N ASN A 268 0.48 -11.70 -15.24
CA ASN A 268 0.58 -12.17 -16.63
C ASN A 268 1.02 -11.08 -17.63
N ASP A 269 0.66 -9.81 -17.38
CA ASP A 269 1.05 -8.67 -18.20
C ASP A 269 2.49 -8.23 -17.94
N ALA A 270 2.94 -8.22 -16.69
CA ALA A 270 4.34 -7.97 -16.34
C ALA A 270 5.27 -9.07 -16.91
N VAL A 271 4.90 -10.34 -16.75
CA VAL A 271 5.64 -11.48 -17.33
C VAL A 271 5.69 -11.41 -18.87
N ALA A 272 4.61 -10.99 -19.53
CA ALA A 272 4.61 -10.79 -20.97
C ALA A 272 5.50 -9.60 -21.40
N ALA A 273 5.52 -8.52 -20.61
CA ALA A 273 6.29 -7.31 -20.89
C ALA A 273 7.81 -7.49 -20.75
N ILE A 274 8.30 -8.57 -20.14
CA ILE A 274 9.74 -8.90 -20.11
C ILE A 274 10.31 -8.99 -21.54
N ALA A 275 9.54 -9.56 -22.48
CA ALA A 275 9.91 -9.63 -23.90
C ALA A 275 9.92 -8.25 -24.61
N GLU A 276 9.41 -7.21 -23.95
CA GLU A 276 9.34 -5.83 -24.45
C GLU A 276 10.29 -4.86 -23.70
N GLY A 277 11.09 -5.35 -22.75
CA GLY A 277 12.05 -4.55 -21.97
C GLY A 277 11.70 -4.33 -20.49
N TYR A 278 10.68 -5.02 -19.94
CA TYR A 278 10.48 -5.07 -18.49
C TYR A 278 11.62 -5.87 -17.85
N GLY A 279 12.23 -5.36 -16.78
CA GLY A 279 13.44 -5.94 -16.19
C GLY A 279 13.21 -7.26 -15.46
N GLY A 280 12.04 -7.43 -14.84
CA GLY A 280 11.65 -8.65 -14.12
C GLY A 280 10.50 -8.43 -13.13
N THR A 281 10.01 -9.53 -12.54
CA THR A 281 8.88 -9.59 -11.58
C THR A 281 8.98 -10.86 -10.73
#